data_AF-A0A0P7UEY1-F1
#
_entry.id   AF-A0A0P7UEY1-F1
#
_cell.length_a   1.000
_cell.length_b   1.000
_cell.length_c   1.000
_cell.angle_alpha   90.00
_cell.angle_beta   90.00
_cell.angle_gamma   90.00
#
_symmetry.space_group_name_H-M   'P 1'
#
loop_
_entity.id
_entity.type
_entity.pdbx_description
1 polymer ?
#
loop_
_entity_poly.entity_id
_entity_poly.type
_entity_poly.pdbx_seq_one_letter_code
_entity_poly.pdbx_strand_id
1 'polypeptide(L)'
;LVLCCGIETHKMFVLKRRKSRIFAVLLFIVTLATLFFMYVCHVPWLYFFKFLFSPKRTCACGECLADKYDNWFSERFNQSISPVLSEKNILLSEDTYRWWLSKEGGSASPEFIWSSAASQQQLQSETDPANFSMVVKTLFQIIPNVQWYMDLGPLRCRTCAVVGNSENLRGSNYGTLIDSNDFIIRMNKAPTIGFEKDVGRRTTHHLMYPESARHLENTTNLILIPFKTLDLQWIASALTTGTIKQTYMPVLPRITANRDK
;
A
#
# COMPACT_ATOMS: atom_id res chain seq x y z
N LEU A 1 12.51 39.80 -66.54
CA LEU A 1 12.25 38.74 -65.53
C LEU A 1 13.08 38.95 -64.24
N VAL A 2 13.27 40.19 -63.77
CA VAL A 2 14.14 40.49 -62.59
C VAL A 2 13.31 41.00 -61.40
N LEU A 3 12.05 40.58 -61.25
CA LEU A 3 11.18 41.05 -60.16
C LEU A 3 10.55 39.95 -59.28
N CYS A 4 10.83 38.66 -59.49
CA CYS A 4 10.21 37.58 -58.71
C CYS A 4 11.07 36.95 -57.60
N CYS A 5 12.38 37.22 -57.51
CA CYS A 5 13.24 36.56 -56.49
C CYS A 5 13.27 37.28 -55.11
N GLY A 6 12.79 38.53 -55.02
CA GLY A 6 12.84 39.33 -53.78
C GLY A 6 11.63 39.18 -52.84
N ILE A 7 10.52 38.61 -53.30
CA ILE A 7 9.24 38.63 -52.55
C ILE A 7 9.12 37.43 -51.60
N GLU A 8 9.65 36.27 -51.95
CA GLU A 8 9.55 35.05 -51.10
C GLU A 8 10.47 35.09 -49.87
N THR A 9 11.70 35.58 -50.04
CA THR A 9 12.66 35.73 -48.93
C THR A 9 12.20 36.77 -47.91
N HIS A 10 11.58 37.87 -48.37
CA HIS A 10 11.02 38.91 -47.52
C HIS A 10 9.77 38.42 -46.75
N LYS A 11 8.88 37.64 -47.39
CA LYS A 11 7.73 37.01 -46.73
C LYS A 11 8.16 36.03 -45.63
N MET A 12 9.19 35.21 -45.87
CA MET A 12 9.70 34.24 -44.90
C MET A 12 10.37 34.93 -43.69
N PHE A 13 11.11 36.01 -43.91
CA PHE A 13 11.72 36.82 -42.84
C PHE A 13 10.66 37.55 -41.99
N VAL A 14 9.60 38.09 -42.63
CA VAL A 14 8.47 38.73 -41.95
C VAL A 14 7.65 37.73 -41.15
N LEU A 15 7.40 36.52 -41.65
CA LEU A 15 6.72 35.43 -40.92
C LEU A 15 7.53 34.98 -39.71
N LYS A 16 8.86 34.85 -39.81
CA LYS A 16 9.77 34.51 -38.70
C LYS A 16 9.78 35.62 -37.63
N ARG A 17 9.83 36.89 -38.05
CA ARG A 17 9.76 38.06 -37.16
C ARG A 17 8.38 38.24 -36.51
N ARG A 18 7.29 37.93 -37.21
CA ARG A 18 5.92 37.97 -36.70
C ARG A 18 5.65 36.83 -35.71
N LYS A 19 6.12 35.61 -35.97
CA LYS A 19 6.10 34.50 -35.01
C LYS A 19 6.93 34.79 -33.75
N SER A 20 8.11 35.39 -33.91
CA SER A 20 8.94 35.84 -32.79
C SER A 20 8.30 36.96 -31.97
N ARG A 21 7.63 37.93 -32.63
CA ARG A 21 6.85 38.98 -31.95
C ARG A 21 5.62 38.42 -31.23
N ILE A 22 4.89 37.49 -31.83
CA ILE A 22 3.76 36.80 -31.19
C ILE A 22 4.24 36.01 -29.97
N PHE A 23 5.37 35.31 -30.07
CA PHE A 23 5.98 34.62 -28.95
C PHE A 23 6.41 35.58 -27.83
N ALA A 24 7.02 36.71 -28.17
CA ALA A 24 7.40 37.74 -27.20
C ALA A 24 6.17 38.37 -26.53
N VAL A 25 5.09 38.60 -27.27
CA VAL A 25 3.82 39.12 -26.73
C VAL A 25 3.15 38.10 -25.83
N LEU A 26 3.12 36.81 -26.20
CA LEU A 26 2.60 35.74 -25.34
C LEU A 26 3.42 35.61 -24.05
N LEU A 27 4.75 35.66 -24.15
CA LEU A 27 5.63 35.65 -22.97
C LEU A 27 5.34 36.85 -22.06
N PHE A 28 5.19 38.04 -22.66
CA PHE A 28 4.87 39.27 -21.93
C PHE A 28 3.50 39.20 -21.23
N ILE A 29 2.48 38.67 -21.92
CA ILE A 29 1.14 38.47 -21.35
C ILE A 29 1.21 37.49 -20.19
N VAL A 30 1.93 36.37 -20.33
CA VAL A 30 2.12 35.39 -19.24
C VAL A 30 2.84 36.04 -18.06
N THR A 31 3.88 36.85 -18.29
CA THR A 31 4.58 37.55 -17.19
C THR A 31 3.72 38.59 -16.49
N LEU A 32 2.88 39.32 -17.22
CA LEU A 32 1.95 40.27 -16.62
C LEU A 32 0.86 39.57 -15.82
N ALA A 33 0.33 38.45 -16.34
CA ALA A 33 -0.67 37.65 -15.64
C ALA A 33 -0.12 37.04 -14.35
N THR A 34 1.13 36.54 -14.35
CA THR A 34 1.76 36.03 -13.13
C THR A 34 2.02 37.13 -12.11
N LEU A 35 2.57 38.28 -12.54
CA LEU A 35 2.78 39.43 -11.64
C LEU A 35 1.47 39.95 -11.03
N PHE A 36 0.41 40.01 -11.83
CA PHE A 36 -0.92 40.41 -11.37
C PHE A 36 -1.50 39.41 -10.36
N PHE A 37 -1.42 38.11 -10.64
CA PHE A 37 -1.86 37.07 -9.71
C PHE A 37 -1.10 37.12 -8.38
N MET A 38 0.22 37.34 -8.43
CA MET A 38 1.07 37.49 -7.24
C MET A 38 0.70 38.70 -6.38
N TYR A 39 0.37 39.83 -7.03
CA TYR A 39 -0.09 41.04 -6.36
C TYR A 39 -1.47 40.85 -5.71
N VAL A 40 -2.44 40.31 -6.44
CA VAL A 40 -3.81 40.10 -5.97
C VAL A 40 -3.89 39.09 -4.83
N CYS A 41 -3.11 38.01 -4.89
CA CYS A 41 -3.15 36.96 -3.88
C CYS A 41 -2.20 37.22 -2.70
N HIS A 42 -1.48 38.35 -2.66
CA HIS A 42 -0.49 38.70 -1.63
C HIS A 42 0.53 37.57 -1.34
N VAL A 43 0.84 36.75 -2.35
CA VAL A 43 1.74 35.61 -2.19
C VAL A 43 3.17 36.11 -2.41
N PRO A 44 4.09 36.00 -1.42
CA PRO A 44 5.47 36.42 -1.63
C PRO A 44 6.10 35.63 -2.78
N TRP A 45 6.93 36.28 -3.61
CA TRP A 45 7.60 35.68 -4.78
C TRP A 45 8.25 34.32 -4.47
N LEU A 46 8.81 34.17 -3.27
CA LEU A 46 9.40 32.93 -2.76
C LEU A 46 8.42 31.76 -2.67
N TYR A 47 7.14 31.99 -2.35
CA TYR A 47 6.13 30.92 -2.25
C TYR A 47 5.67 30.41 -3.61
N PHE A 48 5.58 31.28 -4.61
CA PHE A 48 5.24 30.88 -5.98
C PHE A 48 6.36 30.08 -6.64
N PHE A 49 7.62 30.48 -6.44
CA PHE A 49 8.77 29.68 -6.88
C PHE A 49 8.86 28.37 -6.09
N LYS A 50 8.59 28.39 -4.77
CA LYS A 50 8.50 27.15 -3.99
C LYS A 50 7.41 26.23 -4.51
N PHE A 51 6.27 26.74 -4.98
CA PHE A 51 5.18 25.94 -5.55
C PHE A 51 5.53 25.37 -6.93
N LEU A 52 6.18 26.16 -7.81
CA LEU A 52 6.58 25.73 -9.15
C LEU A 52 7.76 24.76 -9.17
N PHE A 53 8.68 24.88 -8.20
CA PHE A 53 9.91 24.10 -8.13
C PHE A 53 9.95 23.10 -6.96
N SER A 54 8.85 22.95 -6.20
CA SER A 54 8.79 21.89 -5.20
C SER A 54 8.71 20.54 -5.89
N PRO A 55 9.56 19.57 -5.50
CA PRO A 55 9.45 18.22 -6.01
C PRO A 55 8.03 17.71 -5.74
N LYS A 56 7.44 17.05 -6.74
CA LYS A 56 6.12 16.41 -6.61
C LYS A 56 6.23 15.34 -5.52
N ARG A 57 5.84 15.68 -4.30
CA ARG A 57 5.80 14.73 -3.19
C ARG A 57 4.64 13.77 -3.36
N THR A 58 4.85 12.52 -2.95
CA THR A 58 3.81 11.50 -2.97
C THR A 58 2.84 11.61 -1.79
N CYS A 59 3.19 12.37 -0.75
CA CYS A 59 2.37 12.57 0.46
C CYS A 59 2.62 13.96 1.10
N ALA A 60 1.80 14.32 2.10
CA ALA A 60 1.94 15.58 2.84
C ALA A 60 2.82 15.49 4.10
N CYS A 61 3.45 14.34 4.37
CA CYS A 61 4.31 14.16 5.53
C CYS A 61 5.64 14.93 5.40
N GLY A 62 6.33 15.11 6.52
CA GLY A 62 7.68 15.69 6.55
C GLY A 62 8.63 14.94 5.60
N GLU A 63 8.58 13.61 5.67
CA GLU A 63 9.20 12.66 4.74
C GLU A 63 8.16 11.66 4.21
N CYS A 64 8.22 11.36 2.92
CA CYS A 64 7.36 10.36 2.29
C CYS A 64 8.17 9.12 1.96
N LEU A 65 7.62 7.94 2.30
CA LEU A 65 8.29 6.66 2.08
C LEU A 65 8.70 6.43 0.63
N ALA A 66 7.83 6.81 -0.31
CA ALA A 66 8.04 6.62 -1.74
C ALA A 66 8.99 7.63 -2.38
N ASP A 67 9.25 8.74 -1.69
CA ASP A 67 10.14 9.80 -2.17
C ASP A 67 11.58 9.59 -1.66
N LYS A 68 11.85 8.46 -0.97
CA LYS A 68 13.19 8.15 -0.48
C LYS A 68 14.16 7.86 -1.62
N TYR A 69 15.19 8.67 -1.72
CA TYR A 69 16.29 8.53 -2.68
C TYR A 69 17.32 7.49 -2.21
N ASP A 70 16.89 6.23 -2.11
CA ASP A 70 17.78 5.09 -1.88
C ASP A 70 17.60 4.07 -3.00
N ASN A 71 18.70 3.71 -3.67
CA ASN A 71 18.71 2.76 -4.78
C ASN A 71 18.25 1.37 -4.30
N TRP A 72 18.74 0.94 -3.14
CA TRP A 72 18.37 -0.37 -2.58
C TRP A 72 16.87 -0.45 -2.31
N PHE A 73 16.29 0.62 -1.76
CA PHE A 73 14.86 0.74 -1.47
C PHE A 73 14.03 0.80 -2.76
N SER A 74 14.43 1.64 -3.73
CA SER A 74 13.69 1.85 -4.98
C SER A 74 13.61 0.60 -5.84
N GLU A 75 14.64 -0.26 -5.81
CA GLU A 75 14.64 -1.56 -6.50
C GLU A 75 13.61 -2.55 -5.93
N ARG A 76 13.26 -2.42 -4.64
CA ARG A 76 12.42 -3.40 -3.91
C ARG A 76 11.00 -2.89 -3.66
N PHE A 77 10.82 -1.59 -3.61
CA PHE A 77 9.55 -0.97 -3.30
C PHE A 77 8.71 -0.75 -4.56
N ASN A 78 7.74 -1.63 -4.78
CA ASN A 78 6.79 -1.52 -5.88
C ASN A 78 5.41 -1.08 -5.39
N GLN A 79 5.08 0.19 -5.59
CA GLN A 79 3.81 0.78 -5.18
C GLN A 79 2.59 0.27 -5.94
N SER A 80 2.80 -0.36 -7.10
CA SER A 80 1.70 -0.87 -7.93
C SER A 80 1.10 -2.16 -7.37
N ILE A 81 1.78 -2.82 -6.43
CA ILE A 81 1.31 -4.04 -5.80
C ILE A 81 0.22 -3.71 -4.77
N SER A 82 -0.96 -4.30 -4.95
CA SER A 82 -2.04 -4.18 -3.98
C SER A 82 -1.83 -5.16 -2.82
N PRO A 83 -1.75 -4.68 -1.55
CA PRO A 83 -1.48 -5.53 -0.40
C PRO A 83 -2.70 -6.31 0.10
N VAL A 84 -3.91 -5.99 -0.38
CA VAL A 84 -5.17 -6.59 0.07
C VAL A 84 -5.85 -7.30 -1.09
N LEU A 85 -6.35 -8.50 -0.82
CA LEU A 85 -7.13 -9.27 -1.78
C LEU A 85 -8.48 -8.59 -2.02
N SER A 86 -8.87 -8.47 -3.28
CA SER A 86 -10.09 -7.85 -3.78
C SER A 86 -10.53 -8.57 -5.05
N GLU A 87 -11.75 -8.32 -5.51
CA GLU A 87 -12.23 -8.93 -6.78
C GLU A 87 -11.35 -8.60 -8.00
N LYS A 88 -10.61 -7.48 -7.94
CA LYS A 88 -9.74 -7.04 -9.05
C LYS A 88 -8.42 -7.81 -9.14
N ASN A 89 -7.97 -8.44 -8.06
CA ASN A 89 -6.68 -9.14 -7.97
C ASN A 89 -6.81 -10.59 -7.46
N ILE A 90 -7.97 -11.24 -7.68
CA ILE A 90 -8.19 -12.66 -7.35
C ILE A 90 -7.32 -13.58 -8.22
N LEU A 91 -7.07 -13.18 -9.47
CA LEU A 91 -6.33 -14.01 -10.42
C LEU A 91 -4.84 -13.99 -10.10
N LEU A 92 -4.39 -15.01 -9.39
CA LEU A 92 -2.96 -15.27 -9.15
C LEU A 92 -2.34 -15.89 -10.40
N SER A 93 -1.07 -15.56 -10.68
CA SER A 93 -0.30 -16.31 -11.68
C SER A 93 -0.09 -17.75 -11.19
N GLU A 94 0.06 -18.69 -12.13
CA GLU A 94 0.31 -20.10 -11.79
C GLU A 94 1.53 -20.23 -10.86
N ASP A 95 2.63 -19.52 -11.16
CA ASP A 95 3.84 -19.55 -10.33
C ASP A 95 3.59 -19.03 -8.91
N THR A 96 2.83 -17.95 -8.77
CA THR A 96 2.48 -17.38 -7.45
C THR A 96 1.60 -18.35 -6.66
N TYR A 97 0.62 -18.96 -7.33
CA TYR A 97 -0.27 -19.93 -6.73
C TYR A 97 0.47 -21.19 -6.29
N ARG A 98 1.39 -21.70 -7.11
CA ARG A 98 2.24 -22.86 -6.81
C ARG A 98 3.18 -22.59 -5.64
N TRP A 99 3.83 -21.42 -5.65
CA TRP A 99 4.67 -20.98 -4.55
C TRP A 99 3.88 -20.90 -3.25
N TRP A 100 2.69 -20.28 -3.28
CA TRP A 100 1.84 -20.15 -2.08
C TRP A 100 1.37 -21.49 -1.53
N LEU A 101 1.01 -22.45 -2.40
CA LEU A 101 0.66 -23.81 -1.98
C LEU A 101 1.86 -24.64 -1.49
N SER A 102 3.07 -24.07 -1.47
CA SER A 102 4.29 -24.77 -1.11
C SER A 102 4.51 -26.06 -1.94
N LYS A 103 3.96 -26.10 -3.16
CA LYS A 103 4.24 -27.17 -4.12
C LYS A 103 5.53 -26.80 -4.82
N GLU A 104 6.66 -27.14 -4.22
CA GLU A 104 7.96 -27.04 -4.88
C GLU A 104 7.92 -27.74 -6.24
N GLY A 105 8.29 -27.01 -7.29
CA GLY A 105 8.26 -27.48 -8.67
C GLY A 105 8.03 -26.41 -9.75
N GLY A 106 8.05 -25.12 -9.41
CA GLY A 106 8.14 -24.03 -10.40
C GLY A 106 9.59 -23.84 -10.85
N SER A 107 9.82 -23.75 -12.16
CA SER A 107 11.11 -23.71 -12.85
C SER A 107 12.11 -22.68 -12.30
N ALA A 108 13.04 -23.13 -11.44
CA ALA A 108 14.32 -22.46 -11.25
C ALA A 108 15.36 -23.12 -12.17
N SER A 109 16.16 -22.29 -12.84
CA SER A 109 17.22 -22.68 -13.79
C SER A 109 18.22 -23.71 -13.24
N PRO A 110 18.83 -24.58 -14.08
CA PRO A 110 19.58 -25.77 -13.63
C PRO A 110 20.99 -25.54 -13.04
N GLU A 111 21.39 -24.34 -12.62
CA GLU A 111 22.81 -24.04 -12.34
C GLU A 111 23.15 -23.54 -10.93
N PHE A 112 22.36 -23.87 -9.91
CA PHE A 112 22.86 -23.71 -8.55
C PHE A 112 22.46 -24.86 -7.62
N ILE A 113 23.50 -25.60 -7.24
CA ILE A 113 23.47 -26.86 -6.50
C ILE A 113 22.70 -26.71 -5.18
N TRP A 114 21.65 -27.52 -5.04
CA TRP A 114 20.87 -27.67 -3.82
C TRP A 114 21.71 -28.33 -2.71
N SER A 115 22.36 -27.52 -1.88
CA SER A 115 22.91 -27.97 -0.60
C SER A 115 21.89 -27.70 0.53
N SER A 116 21.26 -28.78 0.99
CA SER A 116 20.74 -28.99 2.35
C SER A 116 19.77 -27.99 3.03
N ALA A 117 19.20 -26.99 2.36
CA ALA A 117 18.32 -25.99 3.02
C ALA A 117 16.79 -26.13 2.79
N ALA A 118 16.29 -27.17 2.09
CA ALA A 118 14.94 -27.15 1.49
C ALA A 118 13.87 -27.52 2.51
N SER A 119 14.27 -28.02 3.68
CA SER A 119 13.32 -28.49 4.67
C SER A 119 12.76 -27.37 5.55
N GLN A 120 13.08 -26.09 5.30
CA GLN A 120 12.69 -24.97 6.18
C GLN A 120 11.72 -23.95 5.56
N GLN A 121 11.38 -24.04 4.27
CA GLN A 121 10.58 -23.02 3.59
C GLN A 121 9.22 -23.50 3.07
N GLN A 122 8.70 -24.61 3.59
CA GLN A 122 7.31 -24.97 3.30
C GLN A 122 6.35 -24.14 4.16
N LEU A 123 5.69 -23.16 3.53
CA LEU A 123 4.49 -22.55 4.07
C LEU A 123 3.44 -23.67 4.23
N GLN A 124 3.13 -24.00 5.49
CA GLN A 124 2.21 -25.05 5.95
C GLN A 124 1.50 -25.84 4.83
N SER A 125 2.12 -26.95 4.41
CA SER A 125 1.60 -27.79 3.33
C SER A 125 0.17 -28.29 3.61
N GLU A 126 -0.68 -28.22 2.59
CA GLU A 126 -2.05 -28.73 2.61
C GLU A 126 -2.17 -29.93 1.65
N THR A 127 -2.62 -31.08 2.17
CA THR A 127 -2.64 -32.34 1.41
C THR A 127 -3.65 -32.31 0.26
N ASP A 128 -4.82 -31.73 0.49
CA ASP A 128 -5.91 -31.61 -0.49
C ASP A 128 -6.54 -30.21 -0.42
N PRO A 129 -5.91 -29.19 -1.03
CA PRO A 129 -6.39 -27.82 -0.95
C PRO A 129 -7.68 -27.64 -1.75
N ALA A 130 -8.66 -26.95 -1.17
CA ALA A 130 -9.87 -26.56 -1.88
C ALA A 130 -9.56 -25.62 -3.06
N ASN A 131 -10.52 -25.50 -3.99
CA ASN A 131 -10.37 -24.59 -5.12
C ASN A 131 -10.32 -23.12 -4.65
N PHE A 132 -9.15 -22.49 -4.80
CA PHE A 132 -8.91 -21.11 -4.35
C PHE A 132 -9.94 -20.11 -4.89
N SER A 133 -10.26 -20.15 -6.19
CA SER A 133 -11.21 -19.21 -6.79
C SER A 133 -12.60 -19.35 -6.20
N MET A 134 -13.04 -20.59 -5.93
CA MET A 134 -14.33 -20.85 -5.29
C MET A 134 -14.35 -20.33 -3.85
N VAL A 135 -13.30 -20.61 -3.07
CA VAL A 135 -13.19 -20.17 -1.67
C VAL A 135 -13.20 -18.66 -1.55
N VAL A 136 -12.44 -17.96 -2.39
CA VAL A 136 -12.38 -16.49 -2.38
C VAL A 136 -13.72 -15.87 -2.80
N LYS A 137 -14.41 -16.43 -3.80
CA LYS A 137 -15.75 -15.97 -4.20
C LYS A 137 -16.76 -16.11 -3.06
N THR A 138 -16.75 -17.23 -2.34
CA THR A 138 -17.59 -17.41 -1.15
C THR A 138 -17.21 -16.45 -0.03
N LEU A 139 -15.92 -16.19 0.16
CA LEU A 139 -15.44 -15.26 1.18
C LEU A 139 -15.96 -13.83 0.96
N PHE A 140 -15.96 -13.34 -0.28
CA PHE A 140 -16.48 -12.01 -0.61
C PHE A 140 -18.01 -11.87 -0.53
N GLN A 141 -18.74 -12.98 -0.36
CA GLN A 141 -20.16 -12.92 0.01
C GLN A 141 -20.36 -12.65 1.51
N ILE A 142 -19.33 -12.89 2.33
CA ILE A 142 -19.37 -12.74 3.80
C ILE A 142 -18.72 -11.43 4.25
N ILE A 143 -17.62 -11.04 3.60
CA ILE A 143 -16.83 -9.84 3.91
C ILE A 143 -16.94 -8.88 2.72
N PRO A 144 -17.31 -7.60 2.92
CA PRO A 144 -17.54 -6.68 1.82
C PRO A 144 -16.23 -6.40 1.07
N ASN A 145 -16.31 -6.43 -0.25
CA ASN A 145 -15.21 -6.07 -1.17
C ASN A 145 -15.05 -4.54 -1.25
N VAL A 146 -14.70 -3.89 -0.14
CA VAL A 146 -14.50 -2.43 -0.08
C VAL A 146 -13.00 -2.14 0.00
N GLN A 147 -12.51 -1.28 -0.89
CA GLN A 147 -11.13 -0.80 -0.85
C GLN A 147 -11.01 0.40 0.09
N TRP A 148 -10.69 0.14 1.36
CA TRP A 148 -10.64 1.15 2.41
C TRP A 148 -9.41 2.08 2.36
N TYR A 149 -8.40 1.77 1.53
CA TYR A 149 -7.09 2.45 1.54
C TYR A 149 -6.80 3.30 0.30
N MET A 150 -7.83 3.70 -0.46
CA MET A 150 -7.68 4.44 -1.73
C MET A 150 -7.38 5.94 -1.56
N ASP A 151 -7.13 6.41 -0.34
CA ASP A 151 -6.92 7.83 -0.02
C ASP A 151 -5.45 8.24 0.13
N LEU A 152 -4.54 7.44 -0.43
CA LEU A 152 -3.14 7.82 -0.60
C LEU A 152 -3.05 8.93 -1.64
N GLY A 153 -2.75 10.15 -1.20
CA GLY A 153 -2.60 11.30 -2.09
C GLY A 153 -1.65 12.34 -1.53
N PRO A 154 -1.15 13.26 -2.37
CA PRO A 154 -0.14 14.25 -2.00
C PRO A 154 -0.61 15.25 -0.93
N LEU A 155 -1.92 15.28 -0.65
CA LEU A 155 -2.55 16.18 0.32
C LEU A 155 -2.69 15.58 1.72
N ARG A 156 -2.45 14.28 1.89
CA ARG A 156 -2.65 13.59 3.17
C ARG A 156 -1.31 13.10 3.72
N CYS A 157 -1.11 13.28 5.02
CA CYS A 157 -0.07 12.58 5.76
C CYS A 157 -0.75 11.51 6.61
N ARG A 158 -0.34 10.26 6.44
CA ARG A 158 -0.80 9.13 7.26
C ARG A 158 0.39 8.60 8.03
N THR A 159 0.28 8.55 9.34
CA THR A 159 1.28 7.96 10.22
C THR A 159 0.85 6.58 10.72
N CYS A 160 1.81 5.67 10.81
CA CYS A 160 1.55 4.28 11.18
C CYS A 160 2.52 3.84 12.28
N ALA A 161 1.99 3.24 13.35
CA ALA A 161 2.77 2.46 14.32
C ALA A 161 2.57 0.97 14.03
N VAL A 162 3.67 0.24 13.80
CA VAL A 162 3.67 -1.23 13.73
C VAL A 162 4.23 -1.76 15.03
N VAL A 163 3.40 -2.43 15.83
CA VAL A 163 3.76 -2.88 17.16
C VAL A 163 3.94 -4.39 17.15
N GLY A 164 5.19 -4.83 17.28
CA GLY A 164 5.55 -6.23 17.46
C GLY A 164 5.34 -6.72 18.90
N ASN A 165 5.83 -7.94 19.19
CA ASN A 165 5.58 -8.62 20.46
C ASN A 165 6.87 -8.86 21.27
N SER A 166 7.90 -8.05 21.03
CA SER A 166 9.19 -8.20 21.69
C SER A 166 9.13 -7.70 23.15
N GLU A 167 9.81 -8.41 24.05
CA GLU A 167 9.93 -8.03 25.46
C GLU A 167 10.65 -6.67 25.63
N ASN A 168 11.38 -6.19 24.61
CA ASN A 168 12.00 -4.87 24.63
C ASN A 168 11.01 -3.70 24.79
N LEU A 169 9.72 -3.95 24.58
CA LEU A 169 8.67 -2.96 24.82
C LEU A 169 8.39 -2.78 26.31
N ARG A 170 8.70 -3.76 27.15
CA ARG A 170 8.41 -3.70 28.58
C ARG A 170 9.24 -2.62 29.27
N GLY A 171 8.56 -1.71 29.97
CA GLY A 171 9.17 -0.54 30.62
C GLY A 171 9.60 0.58 29.66
N SER A 172 9.32 0.46 28.36
CA SER A 172 9.72 1.45 27.35
C SER A 172 8.95 2.77 27.44
N ASN A 173 7.73 2.74 27.98
CA ASN A 173 6.81 3.87 28.03
C ASN A 173 6.43 4.44 26.64
N TYR A 174 6.50 3.65 25.57
CA TYR A 174 6.15 4.12 24.22
C TYR A 174 4.65 4.29 23.97
N GLY A 175 3.78 3.94 24.93
CA GLY A 175 2.35 3.82 24.69
C GLY A 175 1.68 5.08 24.13
N THR A 176 2.02 6.26 24.67
CA THR A 176 1.48 7.54 24.18
C THR A 176 1.96 7.86 22.76
N LEU A 177 3.22 7.54 22.44
CA LEU A 177 3.79 7.75 21.10
C LEU A 177 3.17 6.78 20.08
N ILE A 178 2.89 5.54 20.47
CA ILE A 178 2.18 4.58 19.62
C ILE A 178 0.77 5.09 19.34
N ASP A 179 0.04 5.48 20.38
CA ASP A 179 -1.36 5.92 20.30
C ASP A 179 -1.57 7.25 19.57
N SER A 180 -0.50 8.02 19.30
CA SER A 180 -0.56 9.27 18.52
C SER A 180 -0.59 9.05 17.00
N ASN A 181 -0.43 7.82 16.51
CA ASN A 181 -0.45 7.52 15.07
C ASN A 181 -1.88 7.34 14.54
N ASP A 182 -2.08 7.59 13.24
CA ASP A 182 -3.38 7.39 12.59
C ASP A 182 -3.74 5.90 12.58
N PHE A 183 -2.80 5.06 12.12
CA PHE A 183 -2.96 3.62 12.07
C PHE A 183 -2.02 2.93 13.08
N ILE A 184 -2.56 1.96 13.82
CA ILE A 184 -1.83 1.17 14.80
C ILE A 184 -2.09 -0.28 14.46
N ILE A 185 -1.03 -0.92 13.98
CA ILE A 185 -1.04 -2.27 13.42
C ILE A 185 -0.40 -3.20 14.45
N ARG A 186 -1.18 -4.18 14.92
CA ARG A 186 -0.74 -5.21 15.88
C ARG A 186 -0.86 -6.60 15.26
N MET A 187 -0.24 -7.59 15.88
CA MET A 187 -0.22 -8.96 15.37
C MET A 187 -0.24 -10.01 16.47
N ASN A 188 -0.76 -11.19 16.13
CA ASN A 188 -0.81 -12.37 17.01
C ASN A 188 -1.61 -12.13 18.30
N LYS A 189 -1.20 -12.75 19.42
CA LYS A 189 -1.94 -12.79 20.69
C LYS A 189 -1.45 -11.79 21.74
N ALA A 190 -0.58 -10.83 21.38
CA ALA A 190 -0.05 -9.88 22.36
C ALA A 190 -1.17 -9.02 22.98
N PRO A 191 -1.26 -8.95 24.32
CA PRO A 191 -2.24 -8.13 25.00
C PRO A 191 -1.80 -6.66 25.07
N THR A 192 -2.77 -5.76 25.11
CA THR A 192 -2.56 -4.33 25.44
C THR A 192 -2.95 -4.05 26.89
N ILE A 193 -3.95 -4.77 27.41
CA ILE A 193 -4.47 -4.61 28.77
C ILE A 193 -3.37 -4.93 29.79
N GLY A 194 -3.08 -3.98 30.68
CA GLY A 194 -2.01 -4.06 31.68
C GLY A 194 -0.63 -3.64 31.17
N PHE A 195 -0.48 -3.36 29.88
CA PHE A 195 0.79 -2.94 29.25
C PHE A 195 0.64 -1.60 28.52
N GLU A 196 -0.46 -0.88 28.73
CA GLU A 196 -0.85 0.31 27.96
C GLU A 196 0.21 1.40 27.98
N LYS A 197 0.92 1.54 29.11
CA LYS A 197 2.00 2.52 29.26
C LYS A 197 3.11 2.30 28.25
N ASP A 198 3.40 1.02 27.95
CA ASP A 198 4.48 0.59 27.08
C ASP A 198 4.02 0.44 25.63
N VAL A 199 2.85 -0.16 25.42
CA VAL A 199 2.42 -0.57 24.07
C VAL A 199 1.23 0.19 23.53
N GLY A 200 0.64 1.10 24.30
CA GLY A 200 -0.56 1.86 23.93
C GLY A 200 -1.85 1.08 24.11
N ARG A 201 -2.98 1.78 24.00
CA ARG A 201 -4.34 1.24 24.15
C ARG A 201 -5.00 0.95 22.82
N ARG A 202 -4.70 1.75 21.80
CA ARG A 202 -5.44 1.76 20.54
C ARG A 202 -4.94 0.65 19.62
N THR A 203 -5.85 0.10 18.83
CA THR A 203 -5.56 -0.84 17.74
C THR A 203 -6.52 -0.54 16.60
N THR A 204 -6.00 -0.18 15.43
CA THR A 204 -6.85 0.06 14.24
C THR A 204 -6.86 -1.14 13.31
N HIS A 205 -5.74 -1.87 13.22
CA HIS A 205 -5.63 -3.08 12.41
C HIS A 205 -4.95 -4.18 13.21
N HIS A 206 -5.46 -5.40 13.09
CA HIS A 206 -4.87 -6.56 13.75
C HIS A 206 -4.63 -7.68 12.74
N LEU A 207 -3.37 -8.05 12.57
CA LEU A 207 -2.95 -9.14 11.71
C LEU A 207 -3.09 -10.46 12.46
N MET A 208 -3.80 -11.41 11.86
CA MET A 208 -3.89 -12.76 12.40
C MET A 208 -4.08 -13.82 11.31
N TYR A 209 -3.84 -15.06 11.74
CA TYR A 209 -4.07 -16.31 11.03
C TYR A 209 -4.70 -17.29 12.03
N PRO A 210 -5.36 -18.38 11.60
CA PRO A 210 -6.23 -19.19 12.46
C PRO A 210 -5.61 -19.60 13.81
N GLU A 211 -4.35 -20.01 13.79
CA GLU A 211 -3.62 -20.53 14.95
C GLU A 211 -3.19 -19.43 15.95
N SER A 212 -3.15 -18.18 15.48
CA SER A 212 -2.79 -16.99 16.26
C SER A 212 -3.98 -16.03 16.48
N ALA A 213 -5.19 -16.49 16.16
CA ALA A 213 -6.39 -15.68 16.24
C ALA A 213 -6.83 -15.32 17.67
N ARG A 214 -7.54 -14.20 17.79
CA ARG A 214 -8.19 -13.73 19.02
C ARG A 214 -9.46 -12.96 18.69
N HIS A 215 -10.30 -12.76 19.70
CA HIS A 215 -11.42 -11.81 19.59
C HIS A 215 -10.89 -10.38 19.48
N LEU A 216 -11.52 -9.58 18.63
CA LEU A 216 -11.19 -8.20 18.33
C LEU A 216 -12.32 -7.28 18.76
N GLU A 217 -11.97 -6.04 19.07
CA GLU A 217 -12.94 -4.98 19.31
C GLU A 217 -13.63 -4.59 18.00
N ASN A 218 -14.87 -4.11 18.09
CA ASN A 218 -15.67 -3.75 16.90
C ASN A 218 -15.08 -2.58 16.08
N THR A 219 -14.13 -1.85 16.66
CA THR A 219 -13.43 -0.72 16.05
C THR A 219 -12.17 -1.15 15.28
N THR A 220 -11.72 -2.38 15.44
CA THR A 220 -10.49 -2.91 14.84
C THR A 220 -10.78 -3.64 13.53
N ASN A 221 -10.05 -3.28 12.48
CA ASN A 221 -10.07 -3.97 11.19
C ASN A 221 -9.25 -5.25 11.28
N LEU A 222 -9.82 -6.37 10.83
CA LEU A 222 -9.15 -7.66 10.83
C LEU A 222 -8.36 -7.82 9.52
N ILE A 223 -7.04 -8.04 9.62
CA ILE A 223 -6.22 -8.39 8.46
C ILE A 223 -5.84 -9.87 8.56
N LEU A 224 -6.46 -10.70 7.72
CA LEU A 224 -6.14 -12.12 7.64
C LEU A 224 -4.85 -12.30 6.83
N ILE A 225 -3.93 -13.12 7.35
CA ILE A 225 -2.74 -13.58 6.62
C ILE A 225 -2.94 -15.06 6.27
N PRO A 226 -3.40 -15.40 5.06
CA PRO A 226 -3.66 -16.77 4.67
C PRO A 226 -2.38 -17.45 4.19
N PHE A 227 -1.95 -18.50 4.90
CA PHE A 227 -0.81 -19.33 4.52
C PHE A 227 -1.23 -20.58 3.75
N LYS A 228 -2.51 -20.93 3.77
CA LYS A 228 -3.12 -22.09 3.09
C LYS A 228 -4.59 -21.83 2.77
N THR A 229 -5.21 -22.66 1.93
CA THR A 229 -6.62 -22.46 1.53
C THR A 229 -7.56 -22.65 2.70
N LEU A 230 -7.23 -23.58 3.60
CA LEU A 230 -7.96 -23.77 4.85
C LEU A 230 -8.06 -22.49 5.71
N ASP A 231 -7.12 -21.55 5.63
CA ASP A 231 -7.19 -20.30 6.41
C ASP A 231 -8.31 -19.38 5.92
N LEU A 232 -8.52 -19.35 4.60
CA LEU A 232 -9.61 -18.60 3.97
C LEU A 232 -10.96 -19.24 4.30
N GLN A 233 -11.03 -20.57 4.30
CA GLN A 233 -12.24 -21.30 4.74
C GLN A 233 -12.49 -21.08 6.24
N TRP A 234 -11.43 -21.06 7.05
CA TRP A 234 -11.53 -20.83 8.49
C TRP A 234 -12.12 -19.46 8.78
N ILE A 235 -11.69 -18.39 8.13
CA ILE A 235 -12.26 -17.05 8.43
C ILE A 235 -13.76 -17.00 8.07
N ALA A 236 -14.15 -17.62 6.95
CA ALA A 236 -15.55 -17.72 6.55
C ALA A 236 -16.37 -18.49 7.60
N SER A 237 -15.86 -19.63 8.05
CA SER A 237 -16.45 -20.45 9.13
C SER A 237 -16.50 -19.69 10.47
N ALA A 238 -15.40 -19.08 10.90
CA ALA A 238 -15.24 -18.45 12.20
C ALA A 238 -16.12 -17.20 12.36
N LEU A 239 -16.40 -16.51 11.25
CA LEU A 239 -17.37 -15.42 11.21
C LEU A 239 -18.81 -15.92 11.14
N THR A 240 -19.09 -17.15 10.69
CA THR A 240 -20.46 -17.65 10.46
C THR A 240 -20.81 -18.88 11.28
N THR A 241 -20.56 -20.08 10.76
CA THR A 241 -21.05 -21.37 11.28
C THR A 241 -20.22 -21.86 12.47
N GLY A 242 -18.91 -21.67 12.42
CA GLY A 242 -17.92 -22.16 13.36
C GLY A 242 -17.69 -23.67 13.31
N THR A 243 -17.70 -24.23 12.10
CA THR A 243 -17.49 -25.67 11.85
C THR A 243 -16.02 -26.07 11.90
N ILE A 244 -15.11 -25.20 11.46
CA ILE A 244 -13.66 -25.47 11.46
C ILE A 244 -13.10 -25.18 12.86
N LYS A 245 -12.63 -26.23 13.54
CA LYS A 245 -12.08 -26.18 14.90
C LYS A 245 -10.61 -26.58 14.99
N GLN A 246 -10.04 -27.07 13.89
CA GLN A 246 -8.70 -27.64 13.86
C GLN A 246 -8.07 -27.43 12.47
N THR A 247 -6.80 -27.06 12.47
CA THR A 247 -5.90 -27.10 11.31
C THR A 247 -4.84 -28.18 11.57
N TYR A 248 -3.54 -27.87 11.60
CA TYR A 248 -2.53 -28.74 12.21
C TYR A 248 -2.57 -28.68 13.74
N MET A 249 -3.27 -27.69 14.31
CA MET A 249 -3.53 -27.55 15.74
C MET A 249 -4.96 -27.05 15.98
N PRO A 250 -5.49 -27.13 17.21
CA PRO A 250 -6.79 -26.54 17.52
C PRO A 250 -6.82 -25.03 17.25
N VAL A 251 -7.91 -24.54 16.65
CA VAL A 251 -8.13 -23.12 16.33
C VAL A 251 -9.48 -22.65 16.88
N LEU A 252 -9.66 -21.34 16.99
CA LEU A 252 -10.92 -20.77 17.47
C LEU A 252 -12.07 -21.13 16.50
N PRO A 253 -13.13 -21.82 16.97
CA PRO A 253 -14.27 -22.14 16.11
C PRO A 253 -15.03 -20.89 15.67
N ARG A 254 -15.09 -19.87 16.54
CA ARG A 254 -15.74 -18.59 16.26
C ARG A 254 -14.90 -17.45 16.78
N ILE A 255 -14.96 -16.32 16.08
CA ILE A 255 -14.31 -15.08 16.49
C ILE A 255 -15.33 -13.94 16.57
N THR A 256 -15.02 -12.97 17.43
CA THR A 256 -15.73 -11.68 17.45
C THR A 256 -14.85 -10.71 16.68
N ALA A 257 -15.32 -10.28 15.52
CA ALA A 257 -14.68 -9.27 14.69
C ALA A 257 -15.76 -8.56 13.87
N ASN A 258 -15.52 -7.31 13.52
CA ASN A 258 -16.42 -6.59 12.64
C ASN A 258 -16.29 -7.18 11.22
N ARG A 259 -17.41 -7.62 10.63
CA ARG A 259 -17.39 -8.22 9.29
C ARG A 259 -17.28 -7.19 8.18
N ASP A 260 -17.63 -5.94 8.47
CA ASP A 260 -17.65 -4.84 7.51
C ASP A 260 -16.29 -4.13 7.41
N LYS A 261 -15.27 -4.61 8.13
CA LYS A 261 -14.02 -3.88 8.41
C LYS A 261 -12.77 -4.75 8.39
#